data_AF-A0A5T8BHX0-F1
#
_entry.id   AF-A0A5T8BHX0-F1
#
_cell.length_a   1.000
_cell.length_b   1.000
_cell.length_c   1.000
_cell.angle_alpha   90.00
_cell.angle_beta   90.00
_cell.angle_gamma   90.00
#
_symmetry.space_group_name_H-M   'P 1'
#
loop_
_entity.id
_entity.type
_entity.pdbx_description
1 polymer ?
#
loop_
_entity_poly.entity_id
_entity_poly.type
_entity_poly.pdbx_seq_one_letter_code
_entity_poly.pdbx_strand_id
1 'polypeptide(L)' 'ELLQNNPDARLTFWKCWFLGSIPWSRRTITPASLWRNPDLELIYHSQKPDRGDSPLRGR' A
#
# COMPACT_ATOMS: atom_id res chain seq x y z
N GLU A 1 4.68 20.55 4.78
CA GLU A 1 3.99 20.96 6.01
C GLU A 1 2.52 21.22 5.73
N LEU A 2 1.68 20.18 5.74
CA LEU A 2 0.30 20.31 5.27
C LEU A 2 -0.62 21.03 6.28
N LEU A 3 -0.29 20.91 7.58
CA LEU A 3 -1.06 21.49 8.68
C LEU A 3 -0.67 22.92 9.04
N GLN A 4 0.59 23.31 8.83
CA GLN A 4 0.98 24.71 9.00
C GLN A 4 0.30 25.61 7.96
N ASN A 5 -0.01 25.06 6.79
CA ASN A 5 -0.70 25.77 5.71
C ASN A 5 -2.24 25.71 5.81
N ASN A 6 -2.81 24.92 6.72
CA ASN A 6 -4.26 24.77 6.89
C ASN A 6 -4.64 24.66 8.39
N PRO A 7 -4.59 25.78 9.13
CA PRO A 7 -4.84 25.81 10.58
C PRO A 7 -6.26 25.39 10.96
N ASP A 8 -7.24 25.52 10.05
CA ASP A 8 -8.65 25.14 10.27
C ASP A 8 -8.95 23.66 10.00
N ALA A 9 -7.94 22.85 9.66
CA ALA A 9 -8.15 21.42 9.46
C ALA A 9 -8.66 20.76 10.76
N ARG A 10 -9.86 20.16 10.69
CA ARG A 10 -10.50 19.49 11.84
C ARG A 10 -9.71 18.24 12.25
N LEU A 11 -8.73 18.42 13.13
CA LEU A 11 -7.87 17.37 13.66
C LEU A 11 -8.53 16.49 14.72
N THR A 12 -9.76 16.79 15.14
CA THR A 12 -10.44 16.10 16.25
C THR A 12 -10.55 14.60 16.01
N PHE A 13 -10.89 14.18 14.79
CA PHE A 13 -10.95 12.77 14.42
C PHE A 13 -9.60 12.06 14.59
N TRP A 14 -8.54 12.63 14.01
CA TRP A 14 -7.19 12.09 14.06
C TRP A 14 -6.61 12.09 15.48
N LYS A 15 -6.90 13.13 16.27
CA LYS A 15 -6.48 13.21 17.68
C LYS A 15 -7.14 12.12 18.52
N CYS A 16 -8.43 11.83 18.33
CA CYS A 16 -9.08 10.72 19.01
C CYS A 16 -8.51 9.36 18.55
N TRP A 17 -8.27 9.20 17.25
CA TRP A 17 -7.75 7.96 16.68
C TRP A 17 -6.33 7.61 17.16
N PHE A 18 -5.46 8.62 17.32
CA PHE A 18 -4.07 8.43 17.75
C PHE A 18 -3.86 8.70 19.26
N LEU A 19 -4.93 8.79 20.07
CA LEU A 19 -4.85 9.17 21.49
C LEU A 19 -4.02 10.45 21.71
N GLY A 20 -4.11 11.41 20.79
CA GLY A 20 -3.38 12.68 20.81
C GLY A 20 -1.93 12.60 20.31
N SER A 21 -1.34 11.41 20.17
CA SER A 21 0.04 11.23 19.70
C SER A 21 0.08 10.92 18.20
N ILE A 22 -0.22 11.92 17.38
CA ILE A 22 -0.17 11.78 15.93
C ILE A 22 1.30 11.78 15.49
N PRO A 23 1.81 10.71 14.85
CA PRO A 23 3.19 10.64 14.39
C PRO A 23 3.36 11.49 13.13
N TRP A 24 3.61 12.78 13.31
CA TRP A 24 3.75 13.76 12.22
C TRP A 24 4.97 13.50 11.33
N SER A 25 6.03 12.91 11.88
CA SER A 25 7.29 12.60 11.19
C SER A 25 7.31 11.19 10.59
N ARG A 26 6.15 10.65 10.20
CA ARG A 26 6.07 9.27 9.70
C ARG A 26 6.80 9.14 8.36
N ARG A 27 7.87 8.33 8.35
CA ARG A 27 8.49 7.86 7.11
C ARG A 27 7.56 6.84 6.45
N THR A 28 6.87 7.25 5.40
CA THR A 28 6.01 6.37 4.61
C THR A 28 6.85 5.62 3.59
N ILE A 29 6.82 4.29 3.62
CA ILE A 29 7.33 3.46 2.52
C ILE A 29 6.19 3.28 1.52
N THR A 30 6.41 3.61 0.25
CA THR A 30 5.39 3.41 -0.79
C THR A 30 5.35 1.93 -1.20
N PRO A 31 4.19 1.39 -1.60
CA PRO A 31 4.10 0.00 -2.09
C PRO A 31 5.08 -0.28 -3.23
N ALA A 32 5.26 0.69 -4.13
CA ALA A 32 6.23 0.60 -5.22
C ALA A 32 7.69 0.58 -4.74
N SER A 33 8.02 1.31 -3.66
CA SER A 33 9.34 1.25 -3.03
C SER A 33 9.60 -0.09 -2.38
N LEU A 34 8.58 -0.70 -1.76
CA LEU A 34 8.69 -2.02 -1.18
C LEU A 34 8.94 -3.07 -2.27
N TRP A 35 8.21 -3.00 -3.39
CA TRP A 35 8.34 -3.96 -4.49
C TRP A 35 9.72 -3.97 -5.17
N ARG A 36 10.44 -2.85 -5.14
CA ARG A 36 11.77 -2.72 -5.76
C ARG A 36 12.93 -3.01 -4.79
N ASN A 37 12.64 -3.39 -3.55
CA ASN A 37 13.67 -3.65 -2.57
C ASN A 37 14.41 -4.98 -2.91
N PRO A 38 15.74 -4.96 -3.12
CA PRO A 38 16.50 -6.18 -3.47
C PRO A 38 16.50 -7.23 -2.35
N ASP A 39 16.22 -6.84 -1.11
CA ASP A 39 16.18 -7.75 0.05
C ASP A 39 14.83 -8.49 0.19
N LEU A 40 13.87 -8.25 -0.71
CA LEU A 40 12.58 -8.92 -0.68
C LEU A 40 12.56 -10.15 -1.58
N GLU A 41 12.16 -11.28 -1.01
CA GLU A 41 11.96 -12.54 -1.71
C GLU A 41 10.45 -12.83 -1.88
N LEU A 42 10.06 -13.27 -3.08
CA LEU A 42 8.68 -13.67 -3.37
C LEU A 42 8.41 -15.08 -2.82
N ILE A 43 7.77 -15.17 -1.66
CA ILE A 43 7.44 -16.46 -1.02
C ILE A 43 6.13 -17.11 -1.51
N TYR A 44 5.24 -16.34 -2.13
CA TYR A 44 3.96 -16.82 -2.62
C TYR A 44 3.47 -16.00 -3.80
N HIS A 45 3.11 -16.68 -4.88
CA HIS A 45 2.42 -16.08 -6.02
C HIS A 45 1.11 -16.81 -6.24
N SER A 46 -0.02 -16.10 -6.13
CA SER A 46 -1.30 -16.66 -6.52
C SER A 46 -1.32 -16.79 -8.04
N GLN A 47 -1.07 -18.00 -8.54
CA GLN A 47 -1.28 -18.33 -9.94
C GLN A 47 -2.80 -18.35 -10.16
N LYS A 48 -3.32 -17.42 -10.98
CA LYS A 48 -4.67 -17.57 -11.52
C LYS A 48 -4.66 -18.89 -12.29
N PRO A 49 -5.58 -19.83 -12.03
CA PRO A 49 -5.61 -21.07 -12.81
C PRO A 49 -5.70 -20.68 -14.26
N ASP A 50 -4.73 -21.14 -15.04
CA ASP A 50 -4.74 -21.05 -16.50
C ASP A 50 -6.08 -21.64 -16.93
N ARG A 51 -7.02 -20.77 -17.30
CA ARG A 51 -8.24 -21.24 -17.97
C ARG A 51 -7.71 -21.73 -19.28
N GLY A 52 -7.51 -23.04 -19.34
CA GLY A 52 -7.13 -23.77 -20.54
C GLY A 52 -8.19 -23.55 -21.60
N ASP A 53 -8.11 -22.40 -22.27
CA ASP A 53 -8.68 -22.18 -23.58
C ASP A 53 -7.79 -23.00 -24.52
N SER A 54 -7.99 -24.32 -24.45
CA SER A 54 -7.39 -25.29 -25.32
C SER A 54 -7.75 -24.88 -26.76
N PRO A 55 -6.78 -24.52 -27.62
CA PRO A 55 -7.08 -24.51 -29.03
C PRO A 55 -7.24 -25.98 -29.40
N LEU A 56 -8.46 -26.37 -29.75
CA LEU A 56 -8.75 -27.64 -30.39
C LEU A 56 -7.74 -27.84 -31.53
N ARG A 57 -6.73 -28.66 -31.28
CA ARG A 57 -5.75 -29.06 -32.27
C ARG A 57 -6.45 -30.05 -33.19
N GLY A 58 -7.09 -29.51 -34.22
CA GLY A 58 -7.56 -30.29 -35.35
C GLY A 58 -6.37 -30.94 -36.05
N ARG A 59 -6.34 -32.28 -36.02
CA ARG A 59 -6.13 -33.15 -37.18
C ARG A 59 -6.29 -34.60 -36.77
#